data_AF-A0A7W0K4B5-F1
#
_entry.id   AF-A0A7W0K4B5-F1
#
_cell.length_a   1.000
_cell.length_b   1.000
_cell.length_c   1.000
_cell.angle_alpha   90.00
_cell.angle_beta   90.00
_cell.angle_gamma   90.00
#
_symmetry.space_group_name_H-M   'P 1'
#
loop_
_entity.id
_entity.type
_entity.pdbx_description
1 polymer ?
#
loop_
_entity_poly.entity_id
_entity_poly.type
_entity_poly.pdbx_seq_one_letter_code
_entity_poly.pdbx_strand_id
1 'polypeptide(L)'
;MASGAVPRDYLVLATSAIGRAQRRPNAQLVGVQEVNQAAGDAAASKIQELEEDMASNAGSADATLGTLKAVRTFCLKDRGFTYFLVAFRDREDHPASYTLLTYLMDVRLLHLVDAGVSDAHSAGHRSEAFMLDLSQYSGARLKQKVRVPDFAAGHFVSRETHGSGPTKIARTTRELISMLRGAPTLDLQTLTAAVSGTTSAPI
;
A
#
# COMPACT_ATOMS: atom_id res chain seq x y z
N MET A 1 10.53 -0.54 -3.37
CA MET A 1 9.29 -0.43 -4.18
C MET A 1 8.31 0.58 -3.58
N ALA A 2 8.82 1.72 -3.13
CA ALA A 2 8.08 2.63 -2.27
C ALA A 2 7.16 3.61 -3.02
N SER A 3 7.26 3.72 -4.35
CA SER A 3 6.54 4.75 -5.12
C SER A 3 6.08 4.30 -6.51
N GLY A 4 5.56 3.07 -6.62
CA GLY A 4 4.90 2.62 -7.86
C GLY A 4 5.76 2.59 -9.11
N ALA A 5 7.07 2.40 -8.95
CA ALA A 5 8.05 2.43 -10.04
C ALA A 5 8.21 3.79 -10.77
N VAL A 6 7.65 4.89 -10.25
CA VAL A 6 7.80 6.23 -10.84
C VAL A 6 9.13 6.87 -10.42
N PRO A 7 10.07 7.16 -11.34
CA PRO A 7 11.41 7.68 -11.00
C PRO A 7 11.38 8.97 -10.18
N ARG A 8 10.44 9.88 -10.49
CA ARG A 8 10.30 11.17 -9.80
C ARG A 8 10.10 11.00 -8.31
N ASP A 9 9.23 10.09 -7.90
CA ASP A 9 8.91 9.90 -6.49
C ASP A 9 10.08 9.31 -5.71
N TYR A 10 10.87 8.42 -6.34
CA TYR A 10 12.12 7.94 -5.76
C TYR A 10 13.12 9.06 -5.53
N LEU A 11 13.25 10.00 -6.49
CA LEU A 11 14.14 11.14 -6.35
C LEU A 11 13.67 12.11 -5.26
N VAL A 12 12.37 12.38 -5.17
CA VAL A 12 11.78 13.20 -4.09
C VAL A 12 12.03 12.55 -2.73
N LEU A 13 11.74 11.26 -2.60
CA LEU A 13 11.95 10.50 -1.37
C LEU A 13 13.44 10.48 -0.98
N ALA A 14 14.33 10.21 -1.93
CA ALA A 14 15.77 10.17 -1.71
C ALA A 14 16.31 11.54 -1.27
N THR A 15 15.90 12.62 -1.95
CA THR A 15 16.31 13.99 -1.62
C THR A 15 15.87 14.36 -0.20
N SER A 16 14.61 14.06 0.15
CA SER A 16 14.08 14.30 1.50
C SER A 16 14.84 13.48 2.57
N ALA A 17 15.10 12.20 2.31
CA ALA A 17 15.83 11.33 3.23
C ALA A 17 17.30 11.78 3.42
N ILE A 18 17.98 12.21 2.34
CA ILE A 18 19.33 12.78 2.40
C ILE A 18 19.35 14.06 3.23
N GLY A 19 18.41 14.98 2.97
CA GLY A 19 18.29 16.23 3.73
C GLY A 19 18.04 15.99 5.22
N ARG A 20 17.29 14.94 5.57
CA ARG A 20 17.10 14.50 6.97
C ARG A 20 18.40 13.94 7.58
N ALA A 21 19.12 13.11 6.84
CA ALA A 21 20.39 12.53 7.32
C ALA A 21 21.45 13.61 7.59
N GLN A 22 21.55 14.62 6.71
CA GLN A 22 22.49 15.74 6.85
C GLN A 22 22.28 16.59 8.11
N ARG A 23 21.10 16.54 8.74
CA ARG A 23 20.84 17.22 10.02
C ARG A 23 21.47 16.51 11.21
N ARG A 24 21.87 15.23 11.07
CA ARG A 24 22.59 14.51 12.13
C ARG A 24 24.09 14.81 12.01
N PRO A 25 24.78 15.13 13.12
CA PRO A 25 26.21 15.37 13.10
C PRO A 25 26.96 14.11 12.60
N ASN A 26 27.92 14.32 11.69
CA ASN A 26 28.77 13.28 11.09
C ASN A 26 28.02 12.17 10.33
N ALA A 27 26.83 12.45 9.79
CA ALA A 27 26.11 11.47 8.98
C ALA A 27 26.86 11.17 7.66
N GLN A 28 27.30 9.92 7.51
CA GLN A 28 27.90 9.42 6.26
C GLN A 28 26.92 8.62 5.39
N LEU A 29 25.80 8.16 5.98
CA LEU A 29 24.83 7.30 5.34
C LEU A 29 23.41 7.72 5.71
N VAL A 30 22.48 7.53 4.78
CA VAL A 30 21.04 7.63 5.00
C VAL A 30 20.56 6.31 5.61
N GLY A 31 19.93 6.38 6.78
CA GLY A 31 19.39 5.21 7.46
C GLY A 31 17.93 4.93 7.10
N VAL A 32 17.45 3.76 7.53
CA VAL A 32 16.04 3.36 7.37
C VAL A 32 15.10 4.34 8.08
N GLN A 33 15.54 4.96 9.19
CA GLN A 33 14.76 5.94 9.92
C GLN A 33 14.47 7.18 9.07
N GLU A 34 15.48 7.75 8.41
CA GLU A 34 15.30 8.93 7.56
C GLU A 34 14.41 8.64 6.35
N VAL A 35 14.57 7.46 5.73
CA VAL A 35 13.71 7.01 4.63
C VAL A 35 12.25 6.89 5.07
N ASN A 36 12.00 6.26 6.22
CA ASN A 36 10.65 6.08 6.74
C ASN A 36 9.99 7.41 7.11
N GLN A 37 10.76 8.35 7.67
CA GLN A 37 10.25 9.69 7.97
C GLN A 37 9.92 10.45 6.68
N ALA A 38 10.84 10.48 5.72
CA ALA A 38 10.62 11.12 4.42
C ALA A 38 9.41 10.55 3.68
N ALA A 39 9.21 9.24 3.72
CA ALA A 39 8.04 8.59 3.13
C ALA A 39 6.74 8.97 3.85
N GLY A 40 6.77 9.08 5.18
CA GLY A 40 5.63 9.55 5.97
C GLY A 40 5.21 10.98 5.63
N ASP A 41 6.17 11.90 5.46
CA ASP A 41 5.87 13.28 5.06
C ASP A 41 5.29 13.35 3.66
N ALA A 42 5.85 12.56 2.73
CA ALA A 42 5.36 12.49 1.35
C ALA A 42 3.89 12.01 1.31
N ALA A 43 3.48 11.13 2.23
CA ALA A 43 2.07 10.75 2.41
C ALA A 43 1.21 11.95 2.79
N ALA A 44 1.65 12.71 3.80
CA ALA A 44 0.91 13.85 4.31
C ALA A 44 0.72 14.90 3.21
N SER A 45 1.77 15.19 2.44
CA SER A 45 1.68 16.11 1.30
C SER A 45 0.74 15.60 0.20
N LYS A 46 0.78 14.31 -0.17
CA LYS A 46 -0.17 13.74 -1.17
C LYS A 46 -1.62 13.82 -0.72
N ILE A 47 -1.88 13.56 0.57
CA ILE A 47 -3.23 13.64 1.14
C ILE A 47 -3.69 15.10 1.16
N GLN A 48 -2.82 16.03 1.57
CA GLN A 48 -3.13 17.45 1.58
C GLN A 48 -3.40 17.99 0.17
N GLU A 49 -2.58 17.63 -0.83
CA GLU A 49 -2.83 17.99 -2.23
C GLU A 49 -4.19 17.47 -2.71
N LEU A 50 -4.54 16.22 -2.34
CA LEU A 50 -5.85 15.65 -2.65
C LEU A 50 -7.00 16.42 -1.96
N GLU A 51 -6.82 16.83 -0.70
CA GLU A 51 -7.78 17.65 0.06
C GLU A 51 -7.91 19.07 -0.48
N GLU A 52 -6.83 19.67 -1.00
CA GLU A 52 -6.86 20.98 -1.66
C GLU A 52 -7.59 20.88 -3.01
N ASP A 53 -7.37 19.82 -3.78
CA ASP A 53 -8.11 19.51 -5.00
C ASP A 53 -9.61 19.23 -4.69
N MET A 54 -9.94 18.65 -3.54
CA MET A 54 -11.32 18.45 -3.07
C MET A 54 -12.08 19.77 -2.89
N ALA A 55 -11.42 20.80 -2.36
CA ALA A 55 -12.02 22.13 -2.21
C ALA A 55 -12.46 22.72 -3.57
N SER A 56 -11.92 22.18 -4.67
CA SER A 56 -12.25 22.57 -6.04
C SER A 56 -13.20 21.58 -6.76
N ASN A 57 -13.29 20.30 -6.35
CA ASN A 57 -14.14 19.27 -6.97
C ASN A 57 -14.52 18.11 -6.00
N ALA A 58 -15.64 18.23 -5.28
CA ALA A 58 -15.91 17.48 -4.04
C ALA A 58 -16.15 15.95 -4.16
N GLY A 59 -16.62 15.42 -5.29
CA GLY A 59 -17.18 14.05 -5.33
C GLY A 59 -16.18 12.88 -5.33
N SER A 60 -15.06 13.00 -6.05
CA SER A 60 -14.14 11.87 -6.30
C SER A 60 -13.16 11.63 -5.15
N ALA A 61 -12.75 12.69 -4.47
CA ALA A 61 -11.68 12.61 -3.51
C ALA A 61 -12.15 12.24 -2.08
N ASP A 62 -13.39 12.56 -1.69
CA ASP A 62 -14.02 11.97 -0.49
C ASP A 62 -14.10 10.43 -0.59
N ALA A 63 -14.53 9.93 -1.76
CA ALA A 63 -14.57 8.50 -2.03
C ALA A 63 -13.15 7.89 -1.99
N THR A 64 -12.15 8.60 -2.51
CA THR A 64 -10.74 8.17 -2.49
C THR A 64 -10.20 8.10 -1.06
N LEU A 65 -10.40 9.12 -0.22
CA LEU A 65 -9.96 9.14 1.18
C LEU A 65 -10.71 8.09 2.03
N GLY A 66 -12.02 7.95 1.84
CA GLY A 66 -12.83 6.92 2.49
C GLY A 66 -12.34 5.52 2.14
N THR A 67 -12.06 5.27 0.86
CA THR A 67 -11.50 4.00 0.37
C THR A 67 -10.11 3.76 0.96
N LEU A 68 -9.23 4.77 0.97
CA LEU A 68 -7.91 4.67 1.58
C LEU A 68 -8.00 4.23 3.04
N LYS A 69 -8.90 4.86 3.82
CA LYS A 69 -9.12 4.54 5.23
C LYS A 69 -9.60 3.10 5.41
N ALA A 70 -10.53 2.64 4.58
CA ALA A 70 -11.04 1.27 4.60
C ALA A 70 -9.93 0.26 4.29
N VAL A 71 -9.18 0.46 3.19
CA VAL A 71 -8.08 -0.42 2.78
C VAL A 71 -6.96 -0.43 3.83
N ARG A 72 -6.58 0.71 4.40
CA ARG A 72 -5.57 0.79 5.48
C ARG A 72 -6.03 0.06 6.73
N THR A 73 -7.31 0.14 7.08
CA THR A 73 -7.88 -0.58 8.24
C THR A 73 -7.79 -2.08 8.00
N PHE A 74 -8.30 -2.56 6.87
CA PHE A 74 -8.22 -3.97 6.48
C PHE A 74 -6.77 -4.49 6.51
N CYS A 75 -5.85 -3.78 5.84
CA CYS A 75 -4.46 -4.17 5.72
C CYS A 75 -3.73 -4.14 7.07
N LEU A 76 -3.73 -3.00 7.74
CA LEU A 76 -2.82 -2.74 8.87
C LEU A 76 -3.44 -3.01 10.24
N LYS A 77 -4.77 -3.00 10.38
CA LYS A 77 -5.45 -3.24 11.66
C LYS A 77 -5.98 -4.66 11.74
N ASP A 78 -6.65 -5.14 10.68
CA ASP A 78 -7.42 -6.37 10.77
C ASP A 78 -6.61 -7.60 10.33
N ARG A 79 -5.75 -7.44 9.32
CA ARG A 79 -4.99 -8.56 8.74
C ARG A 79 -3.50 -8.56 9.08
N GLY A 80 -2.90 -7.39 9.28
CA GLY A 80 -1.46 -7.26 9.56
C GLY A 80 -0.59 -7.48 8.32
N PHE A 81 -1.02 -7.00 7.15
CA PHE A 81 -0.28 -7.05 5.89
C PHE A 81 -0.22 -5.66 5.26
N THR A 82 0.81 -5.36 4.47
CA THR A 82 0.83 -4.17 3.60
C THR A 82 0.39 -4.45 2.16
N TYR A 83 0.02 -5.69 1.86
CA TYR A 83 -0.37 -6.17 0.55
C TYR A 83 -1.55 -7.14 0.68
N PHE A 84 -2.38 -7.22 -0.36
CA PHE A 84 -3.62 -7.98 -0.37
C PHE A 84 -3.97 -8.46 -1.78
N LEU A 85 -4.96 -9.34 -1.87
CA LEU A 85 -5.50 -9.87 -3.12
C LEU A 85 -6.90 -9.32 -3.38
N VAL A 86 -7.24 -9.15 -4.65
CA VAL A 86 -8.62 -8.96 -5.14
C VAL A 86 -8.91 -10.07 -6.14
N ALA A 87 -9.96 -10.84 -5.93
CA ALA A 87 -10.33 -11.91 -6.86
C ALA A 87 -10.85 -11.32 -8.18
N PHE A 88 -10.49 -11.93 -9.31
CA PHE A 88 -10.96 -11.49 -10.63
C PHE A 88 -12.48 -11.46 -10.71
N ARG A 89 -13.13 -12.49 -10.17
CA ARG A 89 -14.59 -12.56 -10.08
C ARG A 89 -15.20 -11.43 -9.26
N ASP A 90 -14.60 -11.11 -8.11
CA ASP A 90 -15.06 -10.01 -7.24
C ASP A 90 -14.93 -8.66 -7.97
N ARG A 91 -13.85 -8.47 -8.73
CA ARG A 91 -13.68 -7.31 -9.62
C ARG A 91 -14.76 -7.25 -10.71
N GLU A 92 -15.09 -8.37 -11.34
CA GLU A 92 -16.11 -8.44 -12.40
C GLU A 92 -17.52 -8.18 -11.84
N ASP A 93 -17.82 -8.72 -10.66
CA ASP A 93 -19.11 -8.59 -9.98
C ASP A 93 -19.29 -7.20 -9.35
N HIS A 94 -18.19 -6.49 -8.99
CA HIS A 94 -18.21 -5.20 -8.29
C HIS A 94 -17.35 -4.11 -8.97
N PRO A 95 -17.64 -3.73 -10.23
CA PRO A 95 -16.82 -2.78 -11.00
C PRO A 95 -16.77 -1.37 -10.37
N ALA A 96 -17.85 -0.93 -9.71
CA ALA A 96 -17.90 0.35 -9.02
C ALA A 96 -16.94 0.39 -7.81
N SER A 97 -16.95 -0.66 -6.98
CA SER A 97 -15.99 -0.79 -5.88
C SER A 97 -14.55 -0.92 -6.39
N TYR A 98 -14.33 -1.64 -7.49
CA TYR A 98 -13.00 -1.76 -8.10
C TYR A 98 -12.49 -0.41 -8.60
N THR A 99 -13.37 0.45 -9.14
CA THR A 99 -13.02 1.81 -9.57
C THR A 99 -12.45 2.66 -8.44
N LEU A 100 -12.91 2.45 -7.20
CA LEU A 100 -12.36 3.13 -6.02
C LEU A 100 -10.89 2.75 -5.77
N LEU A 101 -10.50 1.50 -6.03
CA LEU A 101 -9.10 1.09 -5.98
C LEU A 101 -8.28 1.72 -7.10
N THR A 102 -8.87 1.90 -8.30
CA THR A 102 -8.24 2.63 -9.40
C THR A 102 -7.93 4.07 -9.01
N TYR A 103 -8.85 4.76 -8.35
CA TYR A 103 -8.58 6.12 -7.86
C TYR A 103 -7.37 6.17 -6.92
N LEU A 104 -7.23 5.19 -6.01
CA LEU A 104 -6.04 5.08 -5.15
C LEU A 104 -4.74 4.81 -5.92
N MET A 105 -4.81 4.08 -7.04
CA MET A 105 -3.66 3.86 -7.92
C MET A 105 -3.26 5.14 -8.67
N ASP A 106 -4.25 5.89 -9.17
CA ASP A 106 -4.02 7.14 -9.92
C ASP A 106 -3.27 8.17 -9.06
N VAL A 107 -3.61 8.26 -7.77
CA VAL A 107 -2.92 9.14 -6.80
C VAL A 107 -1.73 8.49 -6.09
N ARG A 108 -1.34 7.26 -6.49
CA ARG A 108 -0.16 6.53 -5.99
C ARG A 108 -0.19 6.31 -4.48
N LEU A 109 -1.35 5.94 -3.97
CA LEU A 109 -1.55 5.46 -2.59
C LEU A 109 -1.65 3.93 -2.53
N LEU A 110 -1.86 3.28 -3.69
CA LEU A 110 -1.92 1.84 -3.90
C LEU A 110 -1.14 1.46 -5.16
N HIS A 111 -0.52 0.27 -5.16
CA HIS A 111 0.27 -0.24 -6.29
C HIS A 111 -0.17 -1.65 -6.66
N LEU A 112 -0.40 -1.91 -7.96
CA LEU A 112 -0.54 -3.27 -8.48
C LEU A 112 0.85 -3.94 -8.52
N VAL A 113 1.02 -5.01 -7.76
CA VAL A 113 2.28 -5.78 -7.67
C VAL A 113 2.31 -6.88 -8.73
N ASP A 114 1.20 -7.59 -8.89
CA ASP A 114 1.07 -8.67 -9.85
C ASP A 114 -0.38 -8.74 -10.35
N ALA A 115 -0.56 -8.77 -11.66
CA ALA A 115 -1.88 -8.79 -12.28
C ALA A 115 -2.54 -10.18 -12.29
N GLY A 116 -1.88 -11.23 -11.80
CA GLY A 116 -2.34 -12.59 -12.04
C GLY A 116 -1.74 -13.63 -11.12
N VAL A 117 -2.07 -13.55 -9.84
CA VAL A 117 -1.78 -14.57 -8.82
C VAL A 117 -2.78 -15.71 -8.96
N SER A 118 -2.33 -16.87 -9.44
CA SER A 118 -3.17 -18.07 -9.57
C SER A 118 -3.30 -18.81 -8.24
N ASP A 119 -4.50 -19.33 -7.95
CA ASP A 119 -4.71 -20.28 -6.86
C ASP A 119 -3.99 -21.61 -7.17
N ALA A 120 -3.32 -22.19 -6.17
CA ALA A 120 -2.68 -23.50 -6.29
C ALA A 120 -3.69 -24.66 -6.31
N HIS A 121 -4.86 -24.48 -5.70
CA HIS A 121 -5.81 -25.55 -5.40
C HIS A 121 -7.07 -25.46 -6.28
N SER A 122 -7.32 -24.30 -6.88
CA SER A 122 -8.51 -24.05 -7.70
C SER A 122 -8.11 -23.55 -9.08
N ALA A 123 -8.09 -24.45 -10.07
CA ALA A 123 -7.88 -24.05 -11.46
C ALA A 123 -8.91 -22.99 -11.89
N GLY A 124 -8.45 -21.96 -12.60
CA GLY A 124 -9.29 -20.85 -13.07
C GLY A 124 -9.51 -19.71 -12.07
N HIS A 125 -9.17 -19.88 -10.78
CA HIS A 125 -9.26 -18.79 -9.81
C HIS A 125 -7.96 -17.97 -9.84
N ARG A 126 -8.11 -16.68 -10.14
CA ARG A 126 -7.00 -15.72 -10.19
C ARG A 126 -7.35 -14.49 -9.37
N SER A 127 -6.31 -13.85 -8.86
CA SER A 127 -6.40 -12.60 -8.13
C SER A 127 -5.35 -11.61 -8.62
N GLU A 128 -5.66 -10.33 -8.52
CA GLU A 128 -4.68 -9.25 -8.61
C GLU A 128 -4.09 -9.02 -7.22
N ALA A 129 -2.78 -8.84 -7.14
CA ALA A 129 -2.08 -8.51 -5.90
C ALA A 129 -1.78 -7.02 -5.84
N PHE A 130 -2.25 -6.36 -4.80
CA PHE A 130 -2.02 -4.95 -4.54
C PHE A 130 -1.17 -4.75 -3.30
N MET A 131 -0.46 -3.62 -3.24
CA MET A 131 0.34 -3.20 -2.09
C MET A 131 0.07 -1.73 -1.78
N LEU A 132 -0.08 -1.42 -0.50
CA LEU A 132 -0.11 -0.04 -0.03
C LEU A 132 1.18 0.68 -0.43
N ASP A 133 1.09 1.98 -0.75
CA ASP A 133 2.29 2.80 -0.89
C ASP A 133 3.07 2.86 0.44
N LEU A 134 4.41 2.94 0.39
CA LEU A 134 5.24 2.96 1.60
C LEU A 134 4.76 4.04 2.57
N SER A 135 4.41 5.21 2.02
CA SER A 135 3.91 6.37 2.77
C SER A 135 2.70 6.05 3.66
N GLN A 136 1.90 5.02 3.33
CA GLN A 136 0.69 4.63 4.06
C GLN A 136 0.95 3.79 5.30
N TYR A 137 2.17 3.25 5.44
CA TYR A 137 2.59 2.47 6.60
C TYR A 137 3.98 2.85 7.12
N SER A 138 4.65 3.84 6.52
CA SER A 138 5.88 4.44 7.03
C SER A 138 5.59 5.67 7.90
N GLY A 139 6.30 5.78 9.03
CA GLY A 139 6.16 6.89 9.98
C GLY A 139 6.78 6.55 11.33
N ALA A 140 6.62 7.43 12.33
CA ALA A 140 7.25 7.29 13.65
C ALA A 140 6.86 6.00 14.42
N ARG A 141 5.80 5.30 13.98
CA ARG A 141 5.40 3.99 14.50
C ARG A 141 4.96 3.09 13.36
N LEU A 142 5.91 2.42 12.71
CA LEU A 142 5.61 1.20 11.97
C LEU A 142 4.91 0.25 12.94
N LYS A 143 3.69 -0.17 12.62
CA LYS A 143 3.01 -1.19 13.42
C LYS A 143 3.89 -2.44 13.49
N GLN A 144 4.03 -3.00 14.68
CA GLN A 144 4.74 -4.25 14.89
C GLN A 144 3.92 -5.40 14.32
N LYS A 145 4.60 -6.48 13.94
CA LYS A 145 3.98 -7.72 13.45
C LYS A 145 3.17 -7.57 12.17
N VAL A 146 3.55 -6.62 11.31
CA VAL A 146 2.96 -6.45 9.97
C VAL A 146 3.85 -7.13 8.95
N ARG A 147 3.26 -7.93 8.05
CA ARG A 147 3.98 -8.52 6.92
C ARG A 147 4.17 -7.51 5.81
N VAL A 148 5.41 -7.33 5.41
CA VAL A 148 5.84 -6.37 4.39
C VAL A 148 6.63 -7.10 3.31
N PRO A 149 6.34 -6.87 2.01
CA PRO A 149 7.21 -7.24 0.91
C PRO A 149 8.44 -6.33 0.92
N ASP A 150 9.62 -6.93 0.88
CA ASP A 150 10.90 -6.23 0.85
C ASP A 150 11.78 -6.85 -0.24
N PHE A 151 12.92 -6.22 -0.50
CA PHE A 151 13.89 -6.68 -1.47
C PHE A 151 15.26 -6.81 -0.79
N ALA A 152 15.75 -8.04 -0.68
CA ALA A 152 17.00 -8.35 0.01
C ALA A 152 17.83 -9.32 -0.83
N ALA A 153 19.12 -9.00 -1.00
CA ALA A 153 20.07 -9.83 -1.75
C ALA A 153 19.58 -10.24 -3.15
N GLY A 154 18.92 -9.33 -3.87
CA GLY A 154 18.41 -9.59 -5.23
C GLY A 154 17.08 -10.36 -5.29
N HIS A 155 16.45 -10.62 -4.14
CA HIS A 155 15.25 -11.43 -4.04
C HIS A 155 14.12 -10.70 -3.32
N PHE A 156 12.88 -11.01 -3.73
CA PHE A 156 11.70 -10.61 -2.98
C PHE A 156 11.63 -11.38 -1.68
N VAL A 157 11.33 -10.70 -0.59
CA VAL A 157 11.14 -11.33 0.70
C VAL A 157 9.85 -10.84 1.35
N SER A 158 9.11 -11.73 2.00
CA SER A 158 8.06 -11.33 2.93
C SER A 158 8.58 -11.50 4.34
N ARG A 159 8.71 -10.39 5.06
CA ARG A 159 9.17 -10.35 6.45
C ARG A 159 8.15 -9.69 7.35
N GLU A 160 8.27 -9.96 8.64
CA GLU A 160 7.46 -9.33 9.67
C GLU A 160 8.21 -8.14 10.28
N THR A 161 7.52 -7.02 10.48
CA THR A 161 8.10 -5.83 11.14
C THR A 161 8.32 -6.09 12.63
N HIS A 162 9.53 -5.81 13.13
CA HIS A 162 9.89 -6.02 14.54
C HIS A 162 9.63 -7.45 15.07
N GLY A 163 9.61 -8.44 14.18
CA GLY A 163 9.43 -9.86 14.52
C GLY A 163 10.63 -10.69 14.09
N SER A 164 10.90 -11.77 14.82
CA SER A 164 11.83 -12.84 14.42
C SER A 164 11.14 -13.94 13.61
N GLY A 165 9.97 -13.62 13.04
CA GLY A 165 9.17 -14.56 12.27
C GLY A 165 9.89 -15.05 11.01
N PRO A 166 9.48 -16.20 10.45
CA PRO A 166 10.13 -16.76 9.27
C PRO A 166 9.98 -15.83 8.06
N THR A 167 11.12 -15.40 7.51
CA THR A 167 11.18 -14.65 6.26
C THR A 167 10.99 -15.62 5.09
N LYS A 168 9.94 -15.41 4.29
CA LYS A 168 9.78 -16.14 3.02
C LYS A 168 10.62 -15.44 1.96
N ILE A 169 11.53 -16.16 1.30
CA ILE A 169 12.36 -15.64 0.22
C ILE A 169 11.86 -16.22 -1.10
N ALA A 170 11.54 -15.35 -2.05
CA ALA A 170 11.17 -15.72 -3.40
C ALA A 170 12.36 -15.49 -4.33
N ARG A 171 13.00 -16.59 -4.74
CA ARG A 171 14.12 -16.62 -5.68
C ARG A 171 13.67 -16.80 -7.12
N THR A 172 12.46 -17.35 -7.31
CA THR A 172 11.83 -17.57 -8.61
C THR A 172 10.47 -16.88 -8.68
N THR A 173 9.96 -16.66 -9.89
CA THR A 173 8.59 -16.14 -10.10
C THR A 173 7.54 -17.03 -9.45
N ARG A 174 7.71 -18.35 -9.49
CA ARG A 174 6.78 -19.30 -8.85
C ARG A 174 6.74 -19.11 -7.34
N GLU A 175 7.89 -18.89 -6.71
CA GLU A 175 7.96 -18.60 -5.27
C GLU A 175 7.39 -17.22 -4.94
N LEU A 176 7.56 -16.22 -5.82
CA LEU A 176 6.92 -14.90 -5.66
C LEU A 176 5.40 -15.04 -5.68
N ILE A 177 4.83 -15.73 -6.67
CA ILE A 177 3.40 -16.02 -6.74
C ILE A 177 2.94 -16.84 -5.52
N SER A 178 3.75 -17.78 -5.04
CA SER A 178 3.46 -18.52 -3.81
C SER A 178 3.48 -17.64 -2.56
N MET A 179 4.32 -16.61 -2.52
CA MET A 179 4.39 -15.63 -1.44
C MET A 179 3.16 -14.73 -1.45
N LEU A 180 2.81 -14.17 -2.62
CA LEU A 180 1.66 -13.28 -2.79
C LEU A 180 0.33 -13.97 -2.49
N ARG A 181 0.19 -15.27 -2.84
CA ARG A 181 -0.96 -16.10 -2.45
C ARG A 181 -1.24 -16.14 -0.94
N GLY A 182 -0.23 -15.91 -0.11
CA GLY A 182 -0.39 -15.89 1.34
C GLY A 182 -0.99 -14.59 1.88
N ALA A 183 -1.28 -13.61 1.02
CA ALA A 183 -1.87 -12.35 1.41
C ALA A 183 -3.39 -12.49 1.66
N PRO A 184 -3.99 -11.62 2.50
CA PRO A 184 -5.42 -11.61 2.71
C PRO A 184 -6.17 -11.14 1.45
N THR A 185 -7.35 -11.69 1.19
CA THR A 185 -8.24 -11.23 0.11
C THR A 185 -9.17 -10.13 0.63
N LEU A 186 -9.19 -8.99 -0.07
CA LEU A 186 -10.12 -7.90 0.16
C LEU A 186 -11.42 -8.19 -0.60
N ASP A 187 -12.55 -8.12 0.11
CA ASP A 187 -13.89 -8.20 -0.46
C ASP A 187 -14.33 -6.80 -0.89
N LEU A 188 -14.53 -6.59 -2.19
CA LEU A 188 -14.86 -5.30 -2.77
C LEU A 188 -16.24 -4.77 -2.33
N GLN A 189 -17.18 -5.62 -1.90
CA GLN A 189 -18.47 -5.15 -1.39
C GLN A 189 -18.30 -4.27 -0.14
N THR A 190 -17.26 -4.54 0.65
CA THR A 190 -16.99 -3.82 1.90
C THR A 190 -16.56 -2.37 1.66
N LEU A 191 -16.03 -2.02 0.49
CA LEU A 191 -15.53 -0.68 0.18
C LEU A 191 -16.68 0.32 -0.04
N THR A 192 -17.70 -0.07 -0.81
CA THR A 192 -18.85 0.82 -1.08
C THR A 192 -19.63 1.12 0.20
N ALA A 193 -19.83 0.11 1.05
CA ALA A 193 -20.47 0.28 2.36
C ALA A 193 -19.70 1.26 3.28
N ALA A 194 -18.36 1.23 3.23
CA ALA A 194 -17.52 2.12 4.03
C ALA A 194 -17.55 3.57 3.53
N VAL A 195 -17.65 3.80 2.22
CA VAL A 195 -17.69 5.14 1.64
C VAL A 195 -19.06 5.81 1.89
N SER A 196 -20.17 5.10 1.70
CA SER A 196 -21.52 5.64 1.93
C SER A 196 -21.81 6.02 3.39
N GLY A 197 -21.11 5.42 4.36
CA GLY A 197 -21.27 5.73 5.79
C GLY A 197 -20.59 7.02 6.26
N THR A 198 -19.84 7.71 5.40
CA THR A 198 -19.10 8.94 5.77
C THR A 198 -19.87 10.23 5.45
N THR A 199 -20.98 10.14 4.70
CA THR A 199 -21.81 11.28 4.25
C THR A 199 -22.94 11.65 5.22
N SER A 200 -22.79 11.41 6.53
CA SER A 200 -23.77 11.86 7.52
C SER A 200 -23.10 12.57 8.70
N ALA A 201 -22.80 13.86 8.52
CA ALA A 201 -22.78 14.81 9.62
C ALA A 201 -24.05 15.67 9.50
N PRO A 202 -25.00 15.60 10.46
CA PRO A 202 -26.10 16.55 10.49
C PRO A 202 -25.58 17.92 10.96
N ILE A 203 -26.10 18.96 10.35
CA ILE A 203 -26.01 20.36 10.80
C ILE A 203 -26.86 20.50 12.08
#